data_AF-A0ABD5KIZ6-F1
#
_entry.id   AF-A0ABD5KIZ6-F1
#
_cell.length_a   1.000
_cell.length_b   1.000
_cell.length_c   1.000
_cell.angle_alpha   90.00
_cell.angle_beta   90.00
_cell.angle_gamma   90.00
#
_symmetry.space_group_name_H-M   'P 1'
#
loop_
_entity.id
_entity.type
_entity.pdbx_description
1 polymer ?
#
loop_
_entity_poly.entity_id
_entity_poly.type
_entity_poly.pdbx_seq_one_letter_code
_entity_poly.pdbx_strand_id
1 'polypeptide(L)'
;MGFKLLLSHPYKIAFSYISLRNVTYKKYTLKGEITMACVTNINNFVTGSVTYNGTRYDLLPLAQWVSYQSWRKSGGLNGLPVSLILAQWGFEHSWSTSSVQNSYNFAYQDGTCGATSGVYDPNNSTPGKRLKFTNMLDGIRSYARLIIEGYIHVRYAYSGNGGNSLGASEAAKALSAGYWTGYKGNATTYCTNSSYAVNSVSTRRLWATAGYSGMDTTITSSNNTCLNTLHYIQKTDPNVYGLSNIY
;
A
#
# COMPACT_ATOMS: atom_id res chain seq x y z
N MET A 1 -28.51 46.74 -5.83
CA MET A 1 -29.77 47.50 -5.67
C MET A 1 -30.69 47.10 -6.81
N GLY A 2 -31.91 46.60 -6.67
CA GLY A 2 -32.77 46.29 -5.53
C GLY A 2 -33.98 45.49 -6.07
N PHE A 3 -34.56 44.66 -5.21
CA PHE A 3 -35.75 43.83 -5.43
C PHE A 3 -36.98 44.62 -5.91
N LYS A 4 -37.87 43.95 -6.66
CA LYS A 4 -39.32 44.21 -6.56
C LYS A 4 -40.11 42.90 -6.56
N LEU A 5 -40.62 42.58 -5.39
CA LEU A 5 -41.69 41.63 -5.10
C LEU A 5 -43.03 42.26 -5.50
N LEU A 6 -44.01 41.49 -5.97
CA LEU A 6 -45.42 41.78 -5.72
C LEU A 6 -46.27 40.52 -5.85
N LEU A 7 -47.03 40.31 -4.77
CA LEU A 7 -47.95 39.23 -4.45
C LEU A 7 -49.34 39.49 -5.04
N SER A 8 -50.12 38.42 -5.24
CA SER A 8 -51.59 38.46 -5.05
C SER A 8 -52.15 37.10 -4.62
N HIS A 9 -52.67 37.05 -3.39
CA HIS A 9 -53.57 36.07 -2.74
C HIS A 9 -55.01 36.14 -3.35
N PRO A 10 -56.08 35.47 -2.84
CA PRO A 10 -56.27 34.49 -1.73
C PRO A 10 -57.04 33.20 -2.19
N TYR A 11 -57.24 32.15 -1.38
CA TYR A 11 -58.47 31.89 -0.59
C TYR A 11 -58.23 30.88 0.55
N LYS A 12 -59.05 31.04 1.60
CA LYS A 12 -58.99 30.46 2.94
C LYS A 12 -59.80 29.14 3.09
N ILE A 13 -59.21 28.23 3.86
CA ILE A 13 -59.75 27.36 4.95
C ILE A 13 -60.77 26.26 4.60
N ALA A 14 -60.39 25.01 4.94
CA ALA A 14 -61.24 24.10 5.71
C ALA A 14 -60.36 23.20 6.61
N PHE A 15 -60.48 23.37 7.93
CA PHE A 15 -59.98 22.43 8.92
C PHE A 15 -61.01 21.32 9.09
N SER A 16 -60.59 20.07 8.95
CA SER A 16 -61.34 18.91 9.43
C SER A 16 -60.45 18.10 10.34
N TYR A 17 -60.84 18.03 11.62
CA TYR A 17 -60.27 17.16 12.64
C TYR A 17 -60.37 15.70 12.19
N ILE A 18 -59.23 15.01 12.06
CA ILE A 18 -59.19 13.55 12.08
C ILE A 18 -58.28 13.09 13.21
N SER A 19 -58.90 12.28 14.05
CA SER A 19 -58.42 11.63 15.27
C SER A 19 -57.01 11.05 15.17
N LEU A 20 -56.20 11.38 16.18
CA LEU A 20 -54.89 10.79 16.45
C LEU A 20 -55.03 9.28 16.69
N ARG A 21 -54.53 8.46 15.76
CA ARG A 21 -54.07 7.11 16.08
C ARG A 21 -52.58 7.01 15.81
N ASN A 22 -51.85 6.80 16.89
CA ASN A 22 -50.44 6.40 17.00
C ASN A 22 -49.80 5.89 15.71
N VAL A 23 -49.09 6.78 15.00
CA VAL A 23 -48.01 6.36 14.12
C VAL A 23 -46.71 6.68 14.82
N THR A 24 -46.20 5.67 15.53
CA THR A 24 -44.84 5.66 16.03
C THR A 24 -43.90 5.69 14.82
N TYR A 25 -43.38 6.86 14.46
CA TYR A 25 -42.25 6.93 13.55
C TYR A 25 -41.06 6.28 14.25
N LYS A 26 -40.74 5.05 13.87
CA LYS A 26 -39.47 4.41 14.22
C LYS A 26 -38.37 5.37 13.77
N LYS A 27 -37.69 5.96 14.75
CA LYS A 27 -36.44 6.69 14.59
C LYS A 27 -35.42 5.69 14.04
N TYR A 28 -35.24 5.66 12.72
CA TYR A 28 -34.11 4.94 12.13
C TYR A 28 -32.85 5.68 12.57
N THR A 29 -32.26 5.19 13.65
CA THR A 29 -30.89 5.52 13.98
C THR A 29 -30.05 4.76 12.96
N LEU A 30 -29.54 5.45 11.93
CA LEU A 30 -28.40 4.96 11.15
C LEU A 30 -27.19 4.97 12.09
N LYS A 31 -27.13 3.99 12.98
CA LYS A 31 -25.93 3.54 13.69
C LYS A 31 -25.50 2.22 13.05
N GLY A 32 -25.13 2.32 11.79
CA GLY A 32 -24.30 1.34 11.13
C GLY A 32 -23.09 2.12 10.64
N GLU A 33 -22.11 2.34 11.50
CA GLU A 33 -20.75 2.36 10.98
C GLU A 33 -20.62 1.02 10.26
N ILE A 34 -20.59 1.04 8.93
CA ILE A 34 -20.13 -0.10 8.16
C ILE A 34 -18.69 -0.24 8.59
N THR A 35 -18.45 -1.04 9.64
CA THR A 35 -17.12 -1.50 10.00
C THR A 35 -16.60 -2.17 8.74
N MET A 36 -15.73 -1.46 8.02
CA MET A 36 -15.23 -1.89 6.74
C MET A 36 -14.66 -3.31 6.94
N ALA A 37 -15.21 -4.29 6.21
CA ALA A 37 -14.84 -5.69 6.36
C ALA A 37 -13.35 -5.83 6.05
N CYS A 38 -12.52 -5.90 7.08
CA CYS A 38 -11.10 -6.16 6.97
C CYS A 38 -10.75 -7.18 8.03
N VAL A 39 -10.03 -8.23 7.64
CA VAL A 39 -9.55 -9.23 8.58
C VAL A 39 -8.71 -8.53 9.67
N THR A 40 -9.01 -8.82 10.94
CA THR A 40 -8.51 -8.04 12.08
C THR A 40 -6.99 -7.90 12.12
N ASN A 41 -6.23 -8.98 11.86
CA ASN A 41 -4.76 -8.90 11.87
C ASN A 41 -4.22 -8.02 10.73
N ILE A 42 -4.82 -8.10 9.54
CA ILE A 42 -4.47 -7.24 8.40
C ILE A 42 -4.79 -5.78 8.74
N ASN A 43 -5.96 -5.51 9.32
CA ASN A 43 -6.33 -4.16 9.73
C ASN A 43 -5.35 -3.58 10.76
N ASN A 44 -5.03 -4.37 11.79
CA ASN A 44 -4.10 -3.98 12.84
C ASN A 44 -2.70 -3.73 12.29
N PHE A 45 -2.30 -4.47 11.26
CA PHE A 45 -1.03 -4.22 10.57
C PHE A 45 -1.08 -2.91 9.77
N VAL A 46 -2.08 -2.74 8.88
CA VAL A 46 -2.21 -1.56 8.02
C VAL A 46 -2.32 -0.26 8.83
N THR A 47 -3.07 -0.28 9.93
CA THR A 47 -3.24 0.86 10.86
C THR A 47 -2.20 0.90 11.97
N GLY A 48 -1.26 -0.04 11.96
CA GLY A 48 -0.23 -0.21 12.96
C GLY A 48 0.95 0.75 12.78
N SER A 49 1.92 0.63 13.67
CA SER A 49 3.10 1.49 13.69
C SER A 49 4.33 0.76 14.21
N VAL A 50 5.49 1.34 13.91
CA VAL A 50 6.78 1.00 14.51
C VAL A 50 7.35 2.24 15.20
N THR A 51 8.13 2.05 16.26
CA THR A 51 8.75 3.13 17.01
C THR A 51 10.26 3.08 16.82
N TYR A 52 10.89 4.21 16.53
CA TYR A 52 12.35 4.33 16.43
C TYR A 52 12.82 5.62 17.10
N ASN A 53 13.79 5.52 18.01
CA ASN A 53 14.29 6.64 18.82
C ASN A 53 13.18 7.51 19.42
N GLY A 54 12.17 6.86 20.02
CA GLY A 54 11.01 7.53 20.62
C GLY A 54 9.99 8.13 19.64
N THR A 55 10.25 8.09 18.34
CA THR A 55 9.31 8.57 17.31
C THR A 55 8.46 7.41 16.79
N ARG A 56 7.14 7.62 16.71
CA ARG A 56 6.19 6.69 16.13
C ARG A 56 6.08 6.89 14.61
N TYR A 57 6.10 5.79 13.87
CA TYR A 57 5.95 5.75 12.42
C TYR A 57 4.84 4.78 12.04
N ASP A 58 3.70 5.33 11.58
CA ASP A 58 2.58 4.52 11.12
C ASP A 58 2.90 3.86 9.77
N LEU A 59 2.48 2.61 9.58
CA LEU A 59 2.83 1.83 8.39
C LEU A 59 2.19 2.38 7.10
N LEU A 60 0.95 2.88 7.17
CA LEU A 60 0.29 3.46 6.00
C LEU A 60 1.03 4.70 5.45
N PRO A 61 1.37 5.73 6.25
CA PRO A 61 2.21 6.84 5.80
C PRO A 61 3.57 6.40 5.24
N LEU A 62 4.21 5.40 5.83
CA LEU A 62 5.46 4.85 5.30
C LEU A 62 5.25 4.22 3.91
N ALA A 63 4.18 3.46 3.71
CA ALA A 63 3.86 2.84 2.42
C ALA A 63 3.50 3.90 1.36
N GLN A 64 2.74 4.93 1.76
CA GLN A 64 2.47 6.10 0.93
C GLN A 64 3.77 6.80 0.52
N TRP A 65 4.75 6.92 1.42
CA TRP A 65 6.03 7.52 1.10
C TRP A 65 6.79 6.71 0.04
N VAL A 66 6.82 5.37 0.16
CA VAL A 66 7.45 4.52 -0.88
C VAL A 66 6.72 4.64 -2.22
N SER A 67 5.38 4.65 -2.20
CA SER A 67 4.56 4.86 -3.40
C SER A 67 4.91 6.21 -4.06
N TYR A 68 5.03 7.28 -3.28
CA TYR A 68 5.43 8.60 -3.75
C TYR A 68 6.85 8.62 -4.34
N GLN A 69 7.84 8.01 -3.68
CA GLN A 69 9.20 7.89 -4.24
C GLN A 69 9.20 7.14 -5.57
N SER A 70 8.39 6.08 -5.69
CA SER A 70 8.27 5.30 -6.93
C SER A 70 7.68 6.10 -8.09
N TRP A 71 6.71 6.98 -7.78
CA TRP A 71 6.07 7.89 -8.73
C TRP A 71 7.03 8.97 -9.21
N ARG A 72 7.80 9.55 -8.29
CA ARG A 72 8.82 10.52 -8.65
C ARG A 72 9.92 9.95 -9.55
N LYS A 73 10.40 8.74 -9.23
CA LYS A 73 11.44 8.06 -10.05
C LYS A 73 11.00 7.83 -11.49
N SER A 74 9.70 7.74 -11.77
CA SER A 74 9.18 7.55 -13.12
C SER A 74 8.94 8.83 -13.91
N GLY A 75 9.32 10.00 -13.36
CA GLY A 75 8.95 11.29 -13.94
C GLY A 75 7.45 11.58 -13.84
N GLY A 76 6.75 10.93 -12.91
CA GLY A 76 5.32 11.12 -12.68
C GLY A 76 4.40 10.26 -13.55
N LEU A 77 4.94 9.33 -14.33
CA LEU A 77 4.19 8.53 -15.32
C LEU A 77 3.58 7.24 -14.74
N ASN A 78 4.25 6.61 -13.78
CA ASN A 78 3.81 5.36 -13.14
C ASN A 78 4.28 5.26 -11.69
N GLY A 79 3.76 4.33 -10.90
CA GLY A 79 4.14 4.14 -9.50
C GLY A 79 3.64 2.82 -8.94
N LEU A 80 4.12 2.47 -7.76
CA LEU A 80 3.65 1.31 -6.99
C LEU A 80 2.37 1.67 -6.24
N PRO A 81 1.33 0.82 -6.25
CA PRO A 81 0.15 1.06 -5.44
C PRO A 81 0.44 0.83 -3.95
N VAL A 82 -0.15 1.67 -3.09
CA VAL A 82 0.01 1.59 -1.63
C VAL A 82 -0.40 0.20 -1.11
N SER A 83 -1.47 -0.38 -1.66
CA SER A 83 -1.95 -1.72 -1.28
C SER A 83 -0.90 -2.83 -1.47
N LEU A 84 -0.11 -2.78 -2.55
CA LEU A 84 0.90 -3.79 -2.82
C LEU A 84 2.06 -3.70 -1.83
N ILE A 85 2.50 -2.48 -1.50
CA ILE A 85 3.58 -2.24 -0.55
C ILE A 85 3.19 -2.79 0.83
N LEU A 86 2.01 -2.43 1.33
CA LEU A 86 1.51 -2.93 2.62
C LEU A 86 1.29 -4.44 2.62
N ALA A 87 0.76 -4.99 1.54
CA ALA A 87 0.57 -6.43 1.43
C ALA A 87 1.91 -7.17 1.41
N GLN A 88 2.91 -6.67 0.68
CA GLN A 88 4.25 -7.26 0.71
C GLN A 88 4.80 -7.32 2.13
N TRP A 89 4.76 -6.20 2.85
CA TRP A 89 5.23 -6.17 4.24
C TRP A 89 4.43 -7.10 5.13
N GLY A 90 3.11 -7.14 4.95
CA GLY A 90 2.22 -8.03 5.67
C GLY A 90 2.53 -9.51 5.45
N PHE A 91 2.73 -9.93 4.20
CA PHE A 91 3.08 -11.32 3.89
C PHE A 91 4.45 -11.71 4.46
N GLU A 92 5.44 -10.83 4.34
CA GLU A 92 6.78 -11.08 4.87
C GLU A 92 6.74 -11.22 6.39
N HIS A 93 6.05 -10.30 7.07
CA HIS A 93 6.00 -10.23 8.52
C HIS A 93 4.82 -10.97 9.15
N SER A 94 4.09 -11.79 8.39
CA SER A 94 2.89 -12.49 8.87
C SER A 94 1.88 -11.53 9.54
N TRP A 95 1.75 -10.32 9.00
CA TRP A 95 0.91 -9.23 9.48
C TRP A 95 1.23 -8.79 10.92
N SER A 96 2.50 -8.91 11.34
CA SER A 96 2.98 -8.51 12.67
C SER A 96 3.82 -7.25 12.62
N THR A 97 3.34 -6.16 13.23
CA THR A 97 4.13 -4.92 13.41
C THR A 97 5.35 -5.15 14.29
N SER A 98 5.26 -6.02 15.30
CA SER A 98 6.40 -6.41 16.14
C SER A 98 7.51 -7.10 15.34
N SER A 99 7.14 -7.88 14.33
CA SER A 99 8.12 -8.50 13.43
C SER A 99 8.86 -7.47 12.57
N VAL A 100 8.16 -6.44 12.08
CA VAL A 100 8.78 -5.29 11.40
C VAL A 100 9.70 -4.54 12.37
N GLN A 101 9.21 -4.22 13.58
CA GLN A 101 9.95 -3.51 14.63
C GLN A 101 11.28 -4.18 14.99
N ASN A 102 11.30 -5.51 15.08
CA ASN A 102 12.47 -6.26 15.54
C ASN A 102 13.61 -6.30 14.51
N SER A 103 13.30 -6.10 13.23
CA SER A 103 14.25 -6.21 12.11
C SER A 103 14.50 -4.89 11.39
N TYR A 104 13.52 -3.98 11.44
CA TYR A 104 13.37 -2.84 10.54
C TYR A 104 13.57 -3.19 9.06
N ASN A 105 13.39 -4.45 8.69
CA ASN A 105 13.54 -4.95 7.33
C ASN A 105 12.16 -5.28 6.77
N PHE A 106 11.45 -4.25 6.32
CA PHE A 106 10.03 -4.28 5.94
C PHE A 106 9.63 -5.37 4.95
N ALA A 107 10.56 -5.89 4.16
CA ALA A 107 10.27 -6.96 3.21
C ALA A 107 11.34 -8.07 3.24
N TYR A 108 11.99 -8.27 4.39
CA TYR A 108 13.02 -9.28 4.59
C TYR A 108 14.05 -9.37 3.44
N GLN A 109 14.60 -8.24 3.04
CA GLN A 109 15.72 -8.21 2.09
C GLN A 109 16.87 -9.13 2.56
N ASP A 110 17.38 -9.99 1.67
CA ASP A 110 18.43 -10.97 2.02
C ASP A 110 19.86 -10.46 1.83
N GLY A 111 20.07 -9.60 0.84
CA GLY A 111 21.40 -9.18 0.41
C GLY A 111 21.61 -7.68 0.56
N THR A 112 22.85 -7.28 0.78
CA THR A 112 23.26 -5.85 0.87
C THR A 112 23.10 -5.08 -0.44
N CYS A 113 22.73 -5.74 -1.54
CA CYS A 113 22.55 -5.08 -2.84
C CYS A 113 21.54 -3.92 -2.74
N GLY A 114 22.06 -2.70 -2.91
CA GLY A 114 21.37 -1.42 -2.81
C GLY A 114 20.81 -1.09 -1.42
N ALA A 115 21.15 -1.89 -0.39
CA ALA A 115 20.97 -1.50 0.99
C ALA A 115 21.92 -0.36 1.32
N THR A 116 21.39 0.71 1.91
CA THR A 116 22.19 1.87 2.35
C THR A 116 22.95 1.59 3.64
N SER A 117 22.50 0.60 4.42
CA SER A 117 23.12 0.06 5.62
C SER A 117 22.53 -1.32 5.92
N GLY A 118 23.02 -2.05 6.92
CA GLY A 118 22.45 -3.33 7.35
C GLY A 118 23.50 -4.33 7.83
N VAL A 119 23.14 -5.14 8.82
CA VAL A 119 23.99 -6.21 9.34
C VAL A 119 23.26 -7.53 9.13
N TYR A 120 24.00 -8.58 8.78
CA TYR A 120 23.43 -9.92 8.75
C TYR A 120 23.01 -10.32 10.17
N ASP A 121 21.73 -10.67 10.37
CA ASP A 121 21.20 -11.21 11.61
C ASP A 121 21.89 -12.56 11.88
N PRO A 122 22.77 -12.64 12.90
CA PRO A 122 23.53 -13.86 13.17
C PRO A 122 22.63 -15.01 13.62
N ASN A 123 21.41 -14.72 14.05
CA ASN A 123 20.45 -15.72 14.53
C ASN A 123 19.45 -16.17 13.46
N ASN A 124 19.49 -15.57 12.26
CA ASN A 124 18.59 -15.92 11.19
C ASN A 124 19.38 -16.53 10.02
N SER A 125 19.36 -17.85 9.93
CA SER A 125 19.96 -18.60 8.82
C SER A 125 19.01 -18.77 7.64
N THR A 126 17.75 -18.32 7.76
CA THR A 126 16.73 -18.47 6.70
C THR A 126 17.13 -17.59 5.50
N PRO A 127 17.45 -18.17 4.34
CA PRO A 127 17.68 -17.39 3.13
C PRO A 127 16.46 -16.53 2.82
N GLY A 128 16.66 -15.26 2.53
CA GLY A 128 15.55 -14.33 2.34
C GLY A 128 15.12 -13.60 3.61
N LYS A 129 15.85 -13.67 4.73
CA LYS A 129 15.51 -12.96 5.99
C LYS A 129 16.72 -12.47 6.78
N ARG A 130 17.90 -12.50 6.16
CA ARG A 130 19.15 -12.38 6.89
C ARG A 130 19.59 -10.95 7.14
N LEU A 131 19.07 -9.95 6.43
CA LEU A 131 19.45 -8.56 6.70
C LEU A 131 18.60 -7.96 7.83
N LYS A 132 19.24 -7.26 8.76
CA LYS A 132 18.59 -6.46 9.79
C LYS A 132 19.12 -5.03 9.73
N PHE A 133 18.26 -4.06 9.94
CA PHE A 133 18.63 -2.66 10.05
C PHE A 133 18.57 -2.23 11.52
N THR A 134 19.57 -1.47 11.96
CA THR A 134 19.57 -0.84 13.29
C THR A 134 18.82 0.48 13.29
N ASN A 135 18.56 1.03 12.10
CA ASN A 135 17.86 2.28 11.87
C ASN A 135 16.64 2.02 10.98
N MET A 136 15.46 2.36 11.48
CA MET A 136 14.19 2.21 10.76
C MET A 136 14.18 3.00 9.45
N LEU A 137 14.73 4.23 9.46
CA LEU A 137 14.78 5.11 8.28
C LEU A 137 15.66 4.51 7.17
N ASP A 138 16.72 3.80 7.53
CA ASP A 138 17.56 3.12 6.55
C ASP A 138 16.88 1.88 6.00
N GLY A 139 16.17 1.13 6.85
CA GLY A 139 15.41 -0.03 6.44
C GLY A 139 14.33 0.30 5.41
N ILE A 140 13.53 1.35 5.65
CA ILE A 140 12.49 1.78 4.70
C ILE A 140 13.09 2.36 3.41
N ARG A 141 14.20 3.11 3.49
CA ARG A 141 14.91 3.61 2.30
C ARG A 141 15.50 2.46 1.47
N SER A 142 16.10 1.47 2.13
CA SER A 142 16.62 0.26 1.49
C SER A 142 15.52 -0.49 0.75
N TYR A 143 14.39 -0.72 1.42
CA TYR A 143 13.21 -1.32 0.79
C TYR A 143 12.76 -0.52 -0.43
N ALA A 144 12.60 0.81 -0.28
CA ALA A 144 12.15 1.68 -1.37
C ALA A 144 13.07 1.59 -2.60
N ARG A 145 14.40 1.67 -2.41
CA ARG A 145 15.35 1.53 -3.51
C ARG A 145 15.26 0.16 -4.18
N LEU A 146 15.18 -0.91 -3.38
CA LEU A 146 15.10 -2.27 -3.90
C LEU A 146 13.84 -2.50 -4.73
N ILE A 147 12.67 -2.10 -4.23
CA ILE A 147 11.42 -2.33 -4.97
C ILE A 147 11.30 -1.42 -6.20
N ILE A 148 11.79 -0.18 -6.14
CA ILE A 148 11.69 0.81 -7.24
C ILE A 148 12.67 0.50 -8.38
N GLU A 149 13.90 0.12 -8.05
CA GLU A 149 14.97 -0.06 -9.03
C GLU A 149 15.27 -1.54 -9.31
N GLY A 150 15.27 -2.39 -8.28
CA GLY A 150 15.52 -3.82 -8.42
C GLY A 150 14.32 -4.60 -8.96
N TYR A 151 13.10 -4.15 -8.66
CA TYR A 151 11.84 -4.78 -9.09
C TYR A 151 10.99 -3.84 -9.95
N ILE A 152 11.66 -3.04 -10.79
CA ILE A 152 11.04 -2.00 -11.62
C ILE A 152 9.82 -2.48 -12.41
N HIS A 153 9.82 -3.73 -12.90
CA HIS A 153 8.73 -4.34 -13.65
C HIS A 153 7.39 -4.38 -12.89
N VAL A 154 7.40 -4.38 -11.55
CA VAL A 154 6.20 -4.45 -10.70
C VAL A 154 5.32 -3.20 -10.86
N ARG A 155 5.89 -1.99 -10.85
CA ARG A 155 5.11 -0.75 -11.09
C ARG A 155 4.61 -0.63 -12.52
N TYR A 156 5.34 -1.23 -13.48
CA TYR A 156 4.90 -1.28 -14.86
C TYR A 156 3.76 -2.28 -15.04
N ALA A 157 3.78 -3.43 -14.36
CA ALA A 157 2.66 -4.36 -14.34
C ALA A 157 1.39 -3.70 -13.79
N TYR A 158 1.53 -2.89 -12.72
CA TYR A 158 0.41 -2.11 -12.18
C TYR A 158 -0.18 -1.14 -13.21
N SER A 159 0.67 -0.26 -13.76
CA SER A 159 0.21 0.84 -14.61
C SER A 159 -0.20 0.37 -16.00
N GLY A 160 0.51 -0.63 -16.55
CA GLY A 160 0.21 -1.25 -17.84
C GLY A 160 -1.10 -2.04 -17.86
N ASN A 161 -1.63 -2.39 -16.68
CA ASN A 161 -2.95 -3.02 -16.51
C ASN A 161 -3.99 -2.05 -15.91
N GLY A 162 -3.84 -0.75 -16.17
CA GLY A 162 -4.86 0.27 -15.91
C GLY A 162 -4.80 0.94 -14.54
N GLY A 163 -3.84 0.60 -13.68
CA GLY A 163 -3.64 1.28 -12.40
C GLY A 163 -4.84 1.20 -11.45
N ASN A 164 -5.53 0.05 -11.43
CA ASN A 164 -6.71 -0.22 -10.62
C ASN A 164 -6.56 -1.59 -9.92
N SER A 165 -7.67 -2.23 -9.51
CA SER A 165 -7.64 -3.55 -8.87
C SER A 165 -6.98 -4.63 -9.73
N LEU A 166 -7.24 -4.65 -11.05
CA LEU A 166 -6.55 -5.54 -11.99
C LEU A 166 -5.05 -5.25 -12.02
N GLY A 167 -4.68 -3.97 -12.11
CA GLY A 167 -3.28 -3.56 -12.00
C GLY A 167 -2.63 -4.06 -10.71
N ALA A 168 -3.31 -3.96 -9.57
CA ALA A 168 -2.77 -4.39 -8.28
C ALA A 168 -2.55 -5.91 -8.24
N SER A 169 -3.49 -6.69 -8.79
CA SER A 169 -3.36 -8.14 -8.96
C SER A 169 -2.16 -8.49 -9.85
N GLU A 170 -2.02 -7.86 -11.01
CA GLU A 170 -0.92 -8.12 -11.94
C GLU A 170 0.45 -7.72 -11.37
N ALA A 171 0.51 -6.65 -10.58
CA ALA A 171 1.72 -6.25 -9.87
C ALA A 171 2.11 -7.27 -8.78
N ALA A 172 1.14 -7.81 -8.03
CA ALA A 172 1.39 -8.86 -7.05
C ALA A 172 1.90 -10.15 -7.70
N LYS A 173 1.30 -10.55 -8.83
CA LYS A 173 1.78 -11.70 -9.63
C LYS A 173 3.19 -11.48 -10.17
N ALA A 174 3.45 -10.30 -10.73
CA ALA A 174 4.78 -9.93 -11.22
C ALA A 174 5.85 -9.99 -10.11
N LEU A 175 5.54 -9.44 -8.94
CA LEU A 175 6.41 -9.48 -7.76
C LEU A 175 6.68 -10.92 -7.31
N SER A 176 5.64 -11.75 -7.22
CA SER A 176 5.74 -13.16 -6.85
C SER A 176 6.57 -13.96 -7.86
N ALA A 177 6.38 -13.70 -9.16
CA ALA A 177 7.08 -14.37 -10.24
C ALA A 177 8.53 -13.87 -10.41
N GLY A 178 8.85 -12.66 -9.94
CA GLY A 178 10.15 -12.02 -10.11
C GLY A 178 10.43 -11.51 -11.52
N TYR A 179 9.41 -11.46 -12.38
CA TYR A 179 9.44 -10.93 -13.73
C TYR A 179 8.03 -10.54 -14.20
N TRP A 180 7.94 -9.75 -15.27
CA TRP A 180 6.68 -9.50 -15.98
C TRP A 180 6.92 -9.39 -17.49
N THR A 181 6.34 -10.31 -18.28
CA THR A 181 6.57 -10.40 -19.74
C THR A 181 6.16 -9.14 -20.52
N GLY A 182 5.21 -8.37 -19.97
CA GLY A 182 4.79 -7.09 -20.53
C GLY A 182 5.84 -5.98 -20.40
N TYR A 183 6.88 -6.17 -19.57
CA TYR A 183 7.91 -5.16 -19.39
C TYR A 183 8.80 -5.03 -20.63
N LYS A 184 8.80 -3.84 -21.23
CA LYS A 184 9.59 -3.49 -22.42
C LYS A 184 10.81 -2.62 -22.12
N GLY A 185 11.04 -2.28 -20.86
CA GLY A 185 12.20 -1.49 -20.46
C GLY A 185 13.49 -2.32 -20.40
N ASN A 186 14.59 -1.64 -20.11
CA ASN A 186 15.90 -2.27 -19.95
C ASN A 186 15.96 -3.15 -18.70
N ALA A 187 16.86 -4.13 -18.72
CA ALA A 187 17.24 -4.90 -17.54
C ALA A 187 17.74 -3.97 -16.42
N THR A 188 17.59 -4.42 -15.18
CA THR A 188 18.04 -3.63 -14.02
C THR A 188 19.49 -4.00 -13.66
N THR A 189 20.31 -2.98 -13.46
CA THR A 189 21.69 -3.08 -12.94
C THR A 189 21.76 -2.68 -11.46
N TYR A 190 20.64 -2.74 -10.76
CA TYR A 190 20.53 -2.34 -9.35
C TYR A 190 21.57 -3.02 -8.44
N CYS A 191 22.02 -4.23 -8.79
CA CYS A 191 23.24 -4.82 -8.26
C CYS A 191 24.36 -4.67 -9.31
N THR A 192 25.42 -3.95 -8.99
CA THR A 192 26.54 -3.63 -9.92
C THR A 192 27.14 -4.84 -10.61
N ASN A 193 27.10 -6.02 -9.98
CA ASN A 193 27.69 -7.26 -10.51
C ASN A 193 26.64 -8.26 -11.02
N SER A 194 25.36 -7.88 -11.13
CA SER A 194 24.31 -8.79 -11.59
C SER A 194 23.21 -8.03 -12.33
N SER A 195 23.04 -8.36 -13.61
CA SER A 195 21.92 -7.88 -14.43
C SER A 195 20.81 -8.93 -14.42
N TYR A 196 19.58 -8.50 -14.16
CA TYR A 196 18.40 -9.36 -14.20
C TYR A 196 17.46 -8.84 -15.30
N ALA A 197 17.13 -9.67 -16.30
CA ALA A 197 16.10 -9.30 -17.26
C ALA A 197 14.74 -9.56 -16.63
N VAL A 198 14.14 -8.48 -16.14
CA VAL A 198 12.88 -8.49 -15.39
C VAL A 198 11.63 -8.75 -16.26
N ASN A 199 11.82 -9.15 -17.52
CA ASN A 199 10.77 -9.50 -18.48
C ASN A 199 10.75 -10.98 -18.88
N SER A 200 11.65 -11.81 -18.35
CA SER A 200 11.75 -13.23 -18.71
C SER A 200 11.85 -14.11 -17.48
N VAL A 201 11.26 -15.30 -17.57
CA VAL A 201 11.42 -16.38 -16.59
C VAL A 201 12.90 -16.81 -16.45
N SER A 202 13.69 -16.70 -17.52
CA SER A 202 15.08 -17.20 -17.56
C SER A 202 16.07 -16.40 -16.71
N THR A 203 15.76 -15.14 -16.41
CA THR A 203 16.62 -14.25 -15.61
C THR A 203 15.84 -13.53 -14.50
N ARG A 204 14.72 -14.14 -14.09
CA ARG A 204 13.86 -13.65 -13.02
C ARG A 204 14.62 -13.52 -11.71
N ARG A 205 14.23 -12.54 -10.91
CA ARG A 205 14.71 -12.39 -9.53
C ARG A 205 13.54 -12.59 -8.59
N LEU A 206 13.46 -13.75 -7.95
CA LEU A 206 12.42 -14.01 -6.95
C LEU A 206 12.73 -13.21 -5.68
N TRP A 207 11.74 -12.48 -5.18
CA TRP A 207 11.86 -11.81 -3.88
C TRP A 207 11.74 -12.83 -2.74
N ALA A 208 10.69 -13.65 -2.78
CA ALA A 208 10.41 -14.68 -1.80
C ALA A 208 10.49 -16.08 -2.44
N THR A 209 11.23 -17.00 -1.82
CA THR A 209 11.43 -18.38 -2.31
C THR A 209 10.12 -19.17 -2.38
N ALA A 210 9.16 -18.89 -1.50
CA ALA A 210 7.85 -19.55 -1.47
C ALA A 210 6.78 -18.88 -2.37
N GLY A 211 7.10 -17.75 -3.03
CA GLY A 211 6.13 -16.94 -3.77
C GLY A 211 5.06 -16.31 -2.86
N TYR A 212 4.53 -15.15 -3.25
CA TYR A 212 3.47 -14.46 -2.51
C TYR A 212 2.09 -15.08 -2.82
N SER A 213 1.93 -16.37 -2.55
CA SER A 213 0.70 -17.11 -2.84
C SER A 213 -0.51 -16.46 -2.17
N GLY A 214 -1.53 -16.12 -2.96
CA GLY A 214 -2.75 -15.47 -2.48
C GLY A 214 -2.62 -13.99 -2.14
N MET A 215 -1.48 -13.35 -2.40
CA MET A 215 -1.33 -11.90 -2.19
C MET A 215 -2.24 -11.08 -3.09
N ASP A 216 -2.37 -11.47 -4.36
CA ASP A 216 -3.30 -10.85 -5.31
C ASP A 216 -4.74 -10.92 -4.80
N THR A 217 -5.20 -12.10 -4.40
CA THR A 217 -6.52 -12.30 -3.80
C THR A 217 -6.69 -11.49 -2.51
N THR A 218 -5.66 -11.45 -1.66
CA THR A 218 -5.70 -10.71 -0.39
C THR A 218 -5.86 -9.21 -0.62
N ILE A 219 -5.14 -8.65 -1.59
CA ILE A 219 -5.18 -7.24 -1.95
C ILE A 219 -6.53 -6.86 -2.55
N THR A 220 -7.11 -7.69 -3.43
CA THR A 220 -8.35 -7.36 -4.17
C THR A 220 -9.62 -7.85 -3.48
N SER A 221 -9.52 -8.59 -2.38
CA SER A 221 -10.67 -9.13 -1.65
C SER A 221 -11.54 -8.01 -1.06
N SER A 222 -12.86 -8.13 -1.19
CA SER A 222 -13.83 -7.25 -0.51
C SER A 222 -13.85 -7.46 1.01
N ASN A 223 -13.30 -8.57 1.51
CA ASN A 223 -13.13 -8.83 2.94
C ASN A 223 -11.87 -8.19 3.53
N ASN A 224 -11.08 -7.47 2.72
CA ASN A 224 -9.90 -6.71 3.10
C ASN A 224 -9.99 -5.26 2.61
N THR A 225 -11.10 -4.60 2.93
CA THR A 225 -11.35 -3.17 2.60
C THR A 225 -10.20 -2.23 2.97
N CYS A 226 -9.51 -2.50 4.08
CA CYS A 226 -8.29 -1.82 4.53
C CYS A 226 -7.12 -1.84 3.51
N LEU A 227 -7.10 -2.80 2.57
CA LEU A 227 -6.13 -2.89 1.47
C LEU A 227 -6.77 -2.58 0.11
N ASN A 228 -7.99 -3.05 -0.13
CA ASN A 228 -8.68 -2.92 -1.41
C ASN A 228 -8.94 -1.44 -1.78
N THR A 229 -9.16 -0.58 -0.78
CA THR A 229 -9.32 0.87 -0.99
C THR A 229 -8.01 1.60 -1.29
N LEU A 230 -6.85 0.90 -1.23
CA LEU A 230 -5.51 1.47 -1.37
C LEU A 230 -4.86 1.16 -2.73
N HIS A 231 -5.65 0.82 -3.76
CA HIS A 231 -5.19 0.60 -5.14
C HIS A 231 -4.90 1.91 -5.88
N TYR A 232 -4.11 2.79 -5.27
CA TYR A 232 -3.72 4.07 -5.86
C TYR A 232 -2.22 4.32 -5.68
N ILE A 233 -1.69 5.18 -6.54
CA ILE A 233 -0.34 5.73 -6.41
C ILE A 233 -0.42 7.02 -5.58
N GLN A 234 0.37 7.09 -4.52
CA GLN A 234 0.54 8.31 -3.76
C GLN A 234 1.31 9.33 -4.61
N LYS A 235 0.68 10.47 -4.94
CA LYS A 235 1.27 11.52 -5.78
C LYS A 235 1.73 12.75 -5.00
N THR A 236 1.33 12.86 -3.74
CA THR A 236 1.74 13.94 -2.84
C THR A 236 2.63 13.40 -1.74
N ASP A 237 3.61 14.18 -1.30
CA ASP A 237 4.49 13.78 -0.20
C ASP A 237 3.68 13.62 1.09
N PRO A 238 3.68 12.43 1.74
CA PRO A 238 3.03 12.26 3.03
C PRO A 238 3.78 12.94 4.19
N ASN A 239 4.93 13.57 3.94
CA ASN A 239 5.73 14.30 4.93
C ASN A 239 6.11 13.46 6.16
N VAL A 240 6.52 12.21 5.93
CA VAL A 240 6.97 11.33 7.03
C VAL A 240 8.26 11.89 7.64
N TYR A 241 8.24 12.17 8.94
CA TYR A 241 9.34 12.78 9.66
C TYR A 241 10.67 12.02 9.46
N GLY A 242 11.75 12.75 9.12
CA GLY A 242 13.07 12.15 8.92
C GLY A 242 13.25 11.37 7.61
N LEU A 243 12.20 11.21 6.78
CA LEU A 243 12.28 10.63 5.45
C LEU A 243 12.20 11.71 4.37
N SER A 244 13.37 12.20 3.94
CA SER A 244 13.50 13.01 2.73
C SER A 244 13.33 12.16 1.47
N ASN A 245 13.05 12.85 0.36
CA ASN A 245 13.14 12.32 -0.98
C ASN A 245 14.48 11.59 -1.25
N ILE A 246 14.42 10.47 -1.97
CA ILE A 246 15.60 9.66 -2.31
C ILE A 246 16.13 9.91 -3.75
N TYR A 247 15.53 10.84 -4.50
CA TYR A 247 15.91 11.21 -5.88
C TYR A 247 15.99 12.71 -6.15
#